data_AF-A0A2X3VKY7-F1
#
_entry.id   AF-A0A2X3VKY7-F1
#
_cell.length_a   1.000
_cell.length_b   1.000
_cell.length_c   1.000
_cell.angle_alpha   90.00
_cell.angle_beta   90.00
_cell.angle_gamma   90.00
#
_symmetry.space_group_name_H-M   'P 1'
#
loop_
_entity.id
_entity.type
_entity.pdbx_description
1 polymer ?
#
loop_
_entity_poly.entity_id
_entity_poly.type
_entity_poly.pdbx_seq_one_letter_code
_entity_poly.pdbx_strand_id
1 'polypeptide(L)'
;MKTKTLALVNGLVGLIGGIILLLWPFFIWVIYFMLGVFDILKIAILALGITGIVYYKDDNRVGPAGSILMIVGGIFTFNDFLGWIGAILSIIGGSLYLASLKRFQA
;
A
#
# COMPACT_ATOMS: atom_id res chain seq x y z
N MET A 1 2.32 20.54 -7.65
CA MET A 1 3.48 19.70 -7.28
C MET A 1 3.16 18.64 -6.22
N LYS A 2 2.36 18.92 -5.18
CA LYS A 2 2.11 17.98 -4.06
C LYS A 2 1.26 16.72 -4.42
N THR A 3 0.29 16.84 -5.34
CA THR A 3 -0.58 15.73 -5.80
C THR A 3 0.22 14.62 -6.49
N LYS A 4 1.04 14.94 -7.49
CA LYS A 4 1.86 13.95 -8.20
C LYS A 4 2.81 13.19 -7.27
N THR A 5 3.46 13.88 -6.33
CA THR A 5 4.37 13.26 -5.36
C THR A 5 3.64 12.31 -4.42
N LEU A 6 2.44 12.66 -3.95
CA LEU A 6 1.66 11.79 -3.09
C LEU A 6 1.20 10.53 -3.83
N ALA A 7 0.81 10.63 -5.11
CA ALA A 7 0.48 9.47 -5.93
C ALA A 7 1.69 8.55 -6.16
N LEU A 8 2.89 9.13 -6.34
CA LEU A 8 4.14 8.37 -6.40
C LEU A 8 4.43 7.63 -5.10
N VAL A 9 4.35 8.32 -3.95
CA VAL A 9 4.63 7.72 -2.64
C VAL A 9 3.63 6.62 -2.33
N ASN A 10 2.33 6.85 -2.54
CA ASN A 10 1.30 5.82 -2.36
C ASN A 10 1.53 4.63 -3.28
N GLY A 11 1.91 4.88 -4.53
CA GLY A 11 2.20 3.84 -5.50
C GLY A 11 3.43 3.00 -5.14
N LEU A 12 4.53 3.65 -4.77
CA LEU A 12 5.77 2.98 -4.40
C LEU A 12 5.64 2.18 -3.11
N VAL A 13 5.06 2.78 -2.06
CA VAL A 13 4.91 2.14 -0.75
C VAL A 13 3.91 1.00 -0.82
N GLY A 14 2.81 1.14 -1.56
CA GLY A 14 1.85 0.05 -1.77
C GLY A 14 2.46 -1.14 -2.50
N LEU A 15 3.25 -0.88 -3.55
CA LEU A 15 3.88 -1.91 -4.38
C LEU A 15 5.07 -2.59 -3.68
N ILE A 16 6.09 -1.81 -3.29
CA ILE A 16 7.29 -2.33 -2.62
C ILE A 16 6.91 -2.91 -1.27
N GLY A 17 6.08 -2.21 -0.51
CA GLY A 17 5.62 -2.68 0.79
C GLY A 17 4.79 -3.95 0.67
N GLY A 18 3.90 -4.03 -0.33
CA GLY A 18 3.13 -5.24 -0.60
C GLY A 18 3.98 -6.44 -0.99
N ILE A 19 5.02 -6.25 -1.82
CA ILE A 19 5.95 -7.34 -2.20
C ILE A 19 6.72 -7.85 -0.98
N ILE A 20 7.23 -6.93 -0.15
CA ILE A 20 7.93 -7.27 1.09
C ILE A 20 7.01 -8.08 2.02
N LEU A 21 5.76 -7.66 2.19
CA LEU A 21 4.77 -8.36 3.02
C LEU A 21 4.35 -9.71 2.45
N LEU A 22 4.33 -9.87 1.12
CA LEU A 22 3.96 -11.13 0.46
C LEU A 22 5.05 -12.19 0.59
N LEU A 23 6.32 -11.78 0.48
CA LEU A 23 7.47 -12.70 0.55
C LEU A 23 7.84 -13.04 1.99
N TRP A 24 7.41 -12.23 2.96
CA TRP A 24 7.71 -12.39 4.39
C TRP A 24 7.44 -13.80 4.95
N PRO A 25 6.27 -14.44 4.71
CA PRO A 25 5.96 -15.75 5.26
C PRO A 25 6.93 -16.86 4.82
N PHE A 26 7.66 -16.68 3.70
CA PHE A 26 8.64 -17.65 3.21
C PHE A 26 9.99 -17.57 3.93
N PHE A 27 10.29 -16.44 4.61
CA PHE A 27 11.52 -16.25 5.39
C PHE A 27 11.34 -16.56 6.89
N ILE A 28 10.17 -17.09 7.29
CA ILE A 28 9.74 -17.38 8.66
C ILE A 28 10.75 -18.17 9.51
N TRP A 29 11.61 -18.98 8.90
CA TRP A 29 12.61 -19.77 9.63
C TRP A 29 13.82 -18.97 10.14
N VAL A 30 14.03 -17.72 9.71
CA VAL A 30 15.23 -16.92 10.04
C VAL A 30 14.95 -15.80 11.07
N ILE A 31 13.69 -15.38 11.26
CA ILE A 31 13.38 -14.04 11.84
C ILE A 31 12.28 -14.07 12.91
N TYR A 32 12.40 -14.91 13.93
CA TYR A 32 11.75 -14.62 15.22
C TYR A 32 12.51 -13.56 16.05
N PHE A 33 13.68 -13.09 15.56
CA PHE A 33 14.68 -12.34 16.35
C PHE A 33 14.71 -10.80 16.13
N MET A 34 14.04 -10.21 15.13
CA MET A 34 14.15 -8.76 14.82
C MET A 34 12.78 -8.05 14.63
N LEU A 35 12.02 -8.02 15.73
CA LEU A 35 11.11 -6.95 16.21
C LEU A 35 10.64 -5.84 15.22
N GLY A 36 9.32 -5.75 15.01
CA GLY A 36 8.55 -4.51 14.81
C GLY A 36 8.65 -3.74 13.48
N VAL A 37 9.64 -4.00 12.64
CA VAL A 37 9.85 -3.23 11.38
C VAL A 37 8.69 -3.39 10.39
N PHE A 38 8.06 -4.57 10.36
CA PHE A 38 6.94 -4.83 9.46
C PHE A 38 5.64 -4.16 9.90
N ASP A 39 5.44 -3.95 11.19
CA ASP A 39 4.24 -3.29 11.69
C ASP A 39 4.22 -1.80 11.32
N ILE A 40 5.39 -1.16 11.28
CA ILE A 40 5.53 0.21 10.75
C ILE A 40 5.08 0.27 9.29
N LEU A 41 5.45 -0.72 8.48
CA LEU A 41 5.05 -0.79 7.07
C LEU A 41 3.55 -1.02 6.90
N LYS A 42 2.95 -1.90 7.71
CA LYS A 42 1.49 -2.13 7.72
C LYS A 42 0.73 -0.84 8.05
N ILE A 43 1.18 -0.12 9.09
CA ILE A 43 0.61 1.16 9.49
C ILE A 43 0.81 2.21 8.40
N ALA A 44 1.97 2.26 7.75
CA ALA A 44 2.23 3.19 6.65
C ALA A 44 1.30 2.95 5.45
N ILE A 45 1.07 1.70 5.04
CA ILE A 45 0.14 1.37 3.94
C ILE A 45 -1.28 1.84 4.28
N LEU A 46 -1.73 1.60 5.52
CA LEU A 46 -3.03 2.04 6.03
C LEU A 46 -3.15 3.57 6.05
N ALA A 47 -2.15 4.25 6.60
CA ALA A 47 -2.10 5.70 6.67
C ALA A 47 -2.10 6.33 5.26
N LEU A 48 -1.33 5.80 4.31
CA LEU A 48 -1.30 6.28 2.93
C LEU A 48 -2.61 6.02 2.19
N GLY A 49 -3.30 4.90 2.48
CA GLY A 49 -4.65 4.63 1.99
C GLY A 49 -5.66 5.68 2.46
N ILE A 50 -5.65 6.01 3.76
CA ILE A 50 -6.52 7.05 4.35
C ILE A 50 -6.16 8.43 3.81
N THR A 51 -4.87 8.77 3.77
CA THR A 51 -4.42 10.07 3.23
C THR A 51 -4.82 10.20 1.77
N GLY A 52 -4.70 9.11 1.01
CA GLY A 52 -5.13 9.03 -0.38
C GLY A 52 -6.62 9.25 -0.59
N ILE A 53 -7.49 8.62 0.22
CA ILE A 53 -8.94 8.78 0.06
C ILE A 53 -9.41 10.19 0.42
N VAL A 54 -8.79 10.83 1.42
CA VAL A 54 -9.13 12.19 1.84
C VAL A 54 -8.59 13.21 0.83
N TYR A 55 -7.36 13.05 0.37
CA TYR A 55 -6.68 14.03 -0.47
C TYR A 55 -7.15 14.00 -1.93
N TYR A 56 -7.53 12.84 -2.46
CA TYR A 56 -8.06 12.69 -3.83
C TYR A 56 -9.58 12.65 -3.90
N LYS A 57 -10.29 12.99 -2.81
CA LYS A 57 -11.75 12.91 -2.74
C LYS A 57 -12.45 13.67 -3.87
N ASP A 58 -11.94 14.85 -4.23
CA ASP A 58 -12.50 15.73 -5.25
C ASP A 58 -11.67 15.73 -6.56
N ASP A 59 -10.63 14.89 -6.67
CA ASP A 59 -9.73 14.84 -7.82
C ASP A 59 -9.94 13.56 -8.65
N ASN A 60 -10.59 13.70 -9.81
CA ASN A 60 -10.87 12.59 -10.73
C ASN A 60 -9.63 11.94 -11.37
N ARG A 61 -8.43 12.51 -11.16
CA ARG A 61 -7.18 11.97 -11.74
C ARG A 61 -6.75 10.67 -11.05
N VAL A 62 -7.09 10.46 -9.77
CA VAL A 62 -6.81 9.22 -9.03
C VAL A 62 -8.12 8.54 -8.66
N GLY A 63 -8.32 7.30 -9.12
CA GLY A 63 -9.51 6.54 -8.77
C GLY A 63 -9.53 6.13 -7.29
N PRO A 64 -10.71 6.05 -6.64
CA PRO A 64 -10.83 5.68 -5.23
C PRO A 64 -10.39 4.23 -4.95
N ALA A 65 -10.39 3.38 -5.98
CA ALA A 65 -10.02 1.96 -5.88
C ALA A 65 -8.62 1.77 -5.28
N GLY A 66 -7.62 2.58 -5.66
CA GLY A 66 -6.26 2.46 -5.14
C GLY A 66 -6.20 2.70 -3.62
N SER A 67 -6.93 3.69 -3.12
CA SER A 67 -7.01 4.00 -1.69
C SER A 67 -7.72 2.90 -0.91
N ILE A 68 -8.87 2.43 -1.41
CA ILE A 68 -9.66 1.37 -0.76
C ILE A 68 -8.83 0.09 -0.67
N LEU A 69 -8.11 -0.28 -1.72
CA LEU A 69 -7.26 -1.47 -1.75
C LEU A 69 -6.10 -1.37 -0.76
N MET A 70 -5.48 -0.19 -0.59
CA MET A 70 -4.44 -0.01 0.44
C MET A 70 -5.01 -0.06 1.86
N ILE A 71 -6.22 0.47 2.11
CA ILE A 71 -6.87 0.38 3.42
C ILE A 71 -7.22 -1.07 3.76
N VAL A 72 -7.93 -1.74 2.85
CA VAL A 72 -8.35 -3.12 3.02
C VAL A 72 -7.13 -4.03 3.12
N GLY A 73 -6.15 -3.86 2.23
CA GLY A 73 -4.89 -4.59 2.26
C GLY A 73 -4.12 -4.40 3.57
N GLY A 74 -3.98 -3.15 4.04
CA GLY A 74 -3.35 -2.83 5.31
C GLY A 74 -4.02 -3.53 6.50
N ILE A 75 -5.35 -3.56 6.58
CA ILE A 75 -6.07 -4.25 7.65
C ILE A 75 -5.81 -5.77 7.61
N PHE A 76 -5.91 -6.39 6.44
CA PHE A 76 -5.70 -7.85 6.32
C PHE A 76 -4.26 -8.28 6.62
N THR A 77 -3.27 -7.40 6.43
CA THR A 77 -1.87 -7.69 6.79
C THR A 77 -1.59 -7.79 8.29
N PHE A 78 -2.53 -7.40 9.15
CA PHE A 78 -2.42 -7.61 10.61
C PHE A 78 -2.73 -9.04 11.04
N ASN A 79 -3.37 -9.84 10.20
CA ASN A 79 -3.68 -11.22 10.49
C ASN A 79 -2.68 -12.15 9.79
N ASP A 80 -2.02 -13.04 10.52
CA ASP A 80 -1.01 -13.93 9.94
C ASP A 80 -1.58 -14.93 8.93
N PHE A 81 -2.84 -15.36 9.10
CA PHE A 81 -3.50 -16.29 8.18
C PHE A 81 -3.95 -15.63 6.86
N LEU A 82 -4.37 -14.36 6.92
CA LEU A 82 -4.87 -13.60 5.75
C LEU A 82 -3.84 -12.58 5.23
N GLY A 83 -2.64 -12.52 5.82
CA GLY A 83 -1.66 -11.49 5.55
C GLY A 83 -1.17 -11.50 4.10
N TRP A 84 -1.10 -12.68 3.49
CA TRP A 84 -0.78 -12.84 2.07
C TRP A 84 -1.84 -12.21 1.15
N ILE A 85 -3.13 -12.27 1.52
CA ILE A 85 -4.21 -11.59 0.80
C ILE A 85 -4.04 -10.08 0.93
N GLY A 86 -3.81 -9.60 2.15
CA GLY A 86 -3.60 -8.18 2.40
C GLY A 86 -2.40 -7.62 1.64
N ALA A 87 -1.32 -8.40 1.52
CA ALA A 87 -0.14 -8.06 0.74
C ALA A 87 -0.47 -7.92 -0.76
N ILE A 88 -1.20 -8.86 -1.34
CA ILE A 88 -1.66 -8.78 -2.74
C ILE A 88 -2.52 -7.53 -2.97
N LEU A 89 -3.47 -7.26 -2.07
CA LEU A 89 -4.33 -6.08 -2.18
C LEU A 89 -3.52 -4.77 -2.12
N SER A 90 -2.48 -4.70 -1.27
CA SER A 90 -1.57 -3.56 -1.23
C SER A 90 -0.80 -3.38 -2.54
N ILE A 91 -0.35 -4.46 -3.18
CA ILE A 91 0.33 -4.41 -4.49
C ILE A 91 -0.62 -3.86 -5.56
N ILE A 92 -1.85 -4.37 -5.61
CA ILE A 92 -2.86 -3.90 -6.58
C ILE A 92 -3.18 -2.43 -6.32
N GLY A 93 -3.39 -2.03 -5.06
CA GLY A 93 -3.61 -0.64 -4.66
C GLY A 93 -2.47 0.29 -5.08
N GLY A 94 -1.21 -0.10 -4.82
CA GLY A 94 -0.02 0.65 -5.23
C GLY A 94 0.13 0.75 -6.75
N SER A 95 -0.12 -0.34 -7.48
CA SER A 95 -0.06 -0.32 -8.95
C SER A 95 -1.11 0.59 -9.59
N LEU A 96 -2.31 0.70 -9.01
CA LEU A 96 -3.35 1.64 -9.46
C LEU A 96 -2.94 3.10 -9.24
N TYR A 97 -2.25 3.39 -8.13
CA TYR A 97 -1.63 4.71 -7.90
C TYR A 97 -0.54 5.02 -8.92
N LEU A 98 0.32 4.04 -9.25
CA LEU A 98 1.32 4.15 -10.31
C LEU A 98 0.71 4.33 -11.70
N ALA A 99 -0.39 3.65 -12.00
CA ALA A 99 -1.12 3.81 -13.26
C ALA A 99 -1.75 5.21 -13.38
N SER A 100 -2.26 5.74 -12.27
CA SER A 100 -2.87 7.08 -12.21
C SER A 100 -1.86 8.20 -12.47
N LEU A 101 -0.56 7.97 -12.25
CA LEU A 101 0.49 8.95 -12.53
C LEU A 101 0.59 9.37 -14.00
N LYS A 102 0.24 8.50 -14.93
CA LYS A 102 0.17 8.84 -16.36
C LYS A 102 -0.82 9.99 -16.62
N ARG A 103 -1.85 10.14 -15.78
CA ARG A 103 -2.85 11.21 -15.86
C ARG A 103 -2.36 12.55 -15.28
N PHE A 104 -1.23 12.55 -14.56
CA PHE A 104 -0.56 13.75 -14.05
C PHE A 104 0.63 14.21 -14.90
N GLN A 105 1.00 13.44 -15.93
CA GLN A 105 2.06 13.78 -16.89
C GLN A 105 1.52 14.40 -18.18
N ALA A 106 0.21 14.66 -18.26
CA ALA A 106 -0.41 15.44 -19.32
C ALA A 106 -0.16 16.95 -19.13
#